data_AF-A0A674D9C6-F1
#
_entry.id   AF-A0A674D9C6-F1
#
_cell.length_a   1.000
_cell.length_b   1.000
_cell.length_c   1.000
_cell.angle_alpha   90.00
_cell.angle_beta   90.00
_cell.angle_gamma   90.00
#
_symmetry.space_group_name_H-M   'P 1'
#
loop_
_entity.id
_entity.type
_entity.pdbx_description
1 polymer ?
#
loop_
_entity_poly.entity_id
_entity_poly.type
_entity_poly.pdbx_seq_one_letter_code
_entity_poly.pdbx_strand_id
1 'polypeptide(L)'
;MSEYFSLSDCDVIGFDLDHTLCRYHLKETSRLIYESFTRYLVEHKDYDKDLLILTPASWDFCFKGLVVDLEDGNLVKLAEDGTVLRATHGTNNLRTEEIIKHYGSKREWKNFNSLNTSFTKSTKYYFYDNYFDLPGALLCGRVVDMLRKTCFFLFACPSEDAGWYFPSVKRDPGRYLQPCSESVKTWLRSMKSAGKVLLLITSSHSDYCRLICDHILGKDWEELFDIIITNALKPGFFSLVPQQRPFRTLVNDVEESDGLPSLDKPGWYSQGNWPHLHQLLKTMTGKPEPKVVYFGDSMRSDMFPASTFGKWETVMIVEEMEGEGVPRCDAAKTNEAQAPSAPSEQWGSYFVDAHKSGEGDEESQKLTWCCHSIHKYSTMAIPSVESIADLPLDYKFPRFCPNKPCTTGYYPRPPDSLLKKFQSQSS
;
A
#
# COMPACT_ATOMS: atom_id res chain seq x y z
N MET A 1 -5.76 -20.94 -15.60
CA MET A 1 -5.48 -19.50 -15.83
C MET A 1 -4.45 -19.38 -16.94
N SER A 2 -4.52 -18.31 -17.73
CA SER A 2 -3.51 -18.01 -18.76
C SER A 2 -2.13 -17.90 -18.11
N GLU A 3 -1.07 -18.25 -18.84
CA GLU A 3 0.31 -18.12 -18.37
C GLU A 3 0.76 -16.65 -18.27
N TYR A 4 0.11 -15.77 -19.03
CA TYR A 4 0.45 -14.35 -19.16
C TYR A 4 -0.76 -13.47 -18.87
N PHE A 5 -0.50 -12.29 -18.33
CA PHE A 5 -1.45 -11.20 -18.15
C PHE A 5 -1.24 -10.15 -19.26
N SER A 6 -2.32 -9.55 -19.75
CA SER A 6 -2.30 -8.50 -20.77
C SER A 6 -3.43 -7.51 -20.50
N LEU A 7 -3.16 -6.20 -20.64
CA LEU A 7 -4.17 -5.15 -20.47
C LEU A 7 -5.20 -5.16 -21.60
N SER A 8 -4.83 -5.67 -22.77
CA SER A 8 -5.73 -5.84 -23.92
C SER A 8 -6.92 -6.73 -23.58
N ASP A 9 -6.74 -7.70 -22.66
CA ASP A 9 -7.73 -8.69 -22.29
C ASP A 9 -8.74 -8.16 -21.25
N CYS A 10 -8.47 -7.01 -20.66
CA CYS A 10 -9.34 -6.35 -19.69
C CYS A 10 -10.28 -5.36 -20.39
N ASP A 11 -11.52 -5.28 -19.92
CA ASP A 11 -12.52 -4.32 -20.40
C ASP A 11 -12.46 -3.01 -19.61
N VAL A 12 -12.07 -3.13 -18.34
CA VAL A 12 -12.06 -2.05 -17.35
C VAL A 12 -10.70 -2.03 -16.67
N ILE A 13 -10.13 -0.85 -16.52
CA ILE A 13 -8.83 -0.62 -15.88
C ILE A 13 -9.04 0.41 -14.78
N GLY A 14 -8.87 -0.01 -13.53
CA GLY A 14 -9.03 0.84 -12.36
C GLY A 14 -7.72 1.12 -11.65
N PHE A 15 -7.64 2.29 -11.02
CA PHE A 15 -6.47 2.73 -10.28
C PHE A 15 -6.86 3.26 -8.91
N ASP A 16 -6.07 2.93 -7.90
CA ASP A 16 -5.94 3.80 -6.73
C ASP A 16 -5.18 5.08 -7.09
N LEU A 17 -5.33 6.12 -6.27
CA LEU A 17 -4.64 7.39 -6.44
C LEU A 17 -3.32 7.40 -5.68
N ASP A 18 -3.41 7.47 -4.35
CA ASP A 18 -2.27 7.69 -3.47
C ASP A 18 -1.32 6.49 -3.49
N HIS A 19 -0.01 6.74 -3.66
CA HIS A 19 1.03 5.71 -3.81
C HIS A 19 0.85 4.73 -4.99
N THR A 20 -0.11 4.97 -5.88
CA THR A 20 -0.37 4.17 -7.08
C THR A 20 -0.18 4.97 -8.36
N LEU A 21 -1.09 5.91 -8.66
CA LEU A 21 -0.88 6.91 -9.72
C LEU A 21 -0.01 8.06 -9.21
N CYS A 22 -0.28 8.53 -7.99
CA CYS A 22 0.47 9.59 -7.34
C CYS A 22 1.62 9.01 -6.52
N ARG A 23 2.85 9.17 -7.00
CA ARG A 23 4.03 8.93 -6.16
C ARG A 23 4.26 10.14 -5.24
N TYR A 24 4.72 9.87 -4.03
CA TYR A 24 5.06 10.89 -3.06
C TYR A 24 6.57 10.99 -2.89
N HIS A 25 7.09 12.16 -2.55
CA HIS A 25 8.46 12.32 -2.06
C HIS A 25 8.55 11.76 -0.64
N LEU A 26 8.80 10.45 -0.52
CA LEU A 26 8.66 9.71 0.74
C LEU A 26 9.43 10.36 1.89
N LYS A 27 10.64 10.88 1.65
CA LYS A 27 11.42 11.59 2.67
C LYS A 27 10.70 12.82 3.23
N GLU A 28 10.15 13.67 2.36
CA GLU A 28 9.46 14.90 2.79
C GLU A 28 8.10 14.60 3.41
N THR A 29 7.36 13.65 2.83
CA THR A 29 6.03 13.24 3.28
C THR A 29 6.08 12.50 4.62
N SER A 30 6.98 11.51 4.79
CA SER A 30 7.15 10.81 6.06
C SER A 30 7.58 11.75 7.19
N ARG A 31 8.44 12.73 6.89
CA ARG A 31 8.82 13.79 7.84
C ARG A 31 7.62 14.64 8.25
N LEU A 32 6.84 15.12 7.28
CA LEU A 32 5.65 15.94 7.55
C LEU A 32 4.64 15.20 8.43
N ILE A 33 4.38 13.92 8.14
CA ILE A 33 3.45 13.09 8.91
C ILE A 33 3.96 12.93 10.34
N TYR A 34 5.23 12.55 10.52
CA TYR A 34 5.81 12.37 11.84
C TYR A 34 5.76 13.67 12.68
N GLU A 35 6.19 14.79 12.09
CA GLU A 35 6.17 16.10 12.75
C GLU A 35 4.75 16.51 13.12
N SER A 36 3.76 16.22 12.26
CA SER A 36 2.35 16.53 12.54
C SER A 36 1.84 15.77 13.76
N PHE A 37 2.12 14.46 13.86
CA PHE A 37 1.71 13.65 15.00
C PHE A 37 2.44 14.04 16.29
N THR A 38 3.76 14.18 16.23
CA THR A 38 4.57 14.48 17.43
C THR A 38 4.28 15.85 18.00
N ARG A 39 4.07 16.87 17.15
CA ARG A 39 3.61 18.19 17.62
C ARG A 39 2.28 18.08 18.36
N TYR A 40 1.30 17.37 17.79
CA TYR A 40 0.01 17.18 18.45
C TYR A 40 0.14 16.50 19.81
N LEU A 41 0.96 15.44 19.91
CA LEU A 41 1.18 14.72 21.17
C LEU A 41 1.85 15.61 22.23
N VAL A 42 2.86 16.39 21.84
CA VAL A 42 3.58 17.27 22.76
C VAL A 42 2.73 18.47 23.18
N GLU A 43 2.06 19.13 22.24
CA GLU A 43 1.31 20.36 22.50
C GLU A 43 -0.05 20.12 23.17
N HIS A 44 -0.68 18.97 22.93
CA HIS A 44 -2.06 18.72 23.37
C HIS A 44 -2.24 17.47 24.24
N LYS A 45 -1.26 16.57 24.32
CA LYS A 45 -1.35 15.32 25.08
C LYS A 45 -0.27 15.19 26.16
N ASP A 46 0.53 16.23 26.39
CA ASP A 46 1.57 16.29 27.43
C ASP A 46 2.64 15.19 27.29
N TYR A 47 2.93 14.77 26.06
CA TYR A 47 4.05 13.87 25.78
C TYR A 47 5.39 14.61 25.83
N ASP A 48 6.45 13.87 26.10
CA ASP A 48 7.80 14.42 26.19
C ASP A 48 8.26 15.04 24.86
N LYS A 49 8.92 16.20 24.95
CA LYS A 49 9.48 16.95 23.82
C LYS A 49 10.57 16.17 23.07
N ASP A 50 11.16 15.15 23.70
CA ASP A 50 12.11 14.23 23.05
C ASP A 50 11.51 13.56 21.80
N LEU A 51 10.19 13.43 21.70
CA LEU A 51 9.52 12.94 20.48
C LEU A 51 9.80 13.82 19.26
N LEU A 52 10.05 15.12 19.44
CA LEU A 52 10.34 16.05 18.34
C LEU A 52 11.76 15.88 17.77
N ILE A 53 12.64 15.14 18.46
CA ILE A 53 14.05 14.99 18.08
C ILE A 53 14.19 13.88 17.04
N LEU A 54 14.28 14.23 15.76
CA LEU A 54 14.50 13.30 14.66
C LEU A 54 15.99 13.25 14.26
N THR A 55 16.55 12.04 14.18
CA THR A 55 17.86 11.81 13.56
C THR A 55 17.67 11.13 12.20
N PRO A 56 18.58 11.29 11.22
CA PRO A 56 18.50 10.58 9.95
C PRO A 56 18.37 9.06 10.12
N ALA A 57 19.08 8.48 11.10
CA ALA A 57 19.01 7.05 11.42
C ALA A 57 17.62 6.59 11.92
N SER A 58 16.78 7.50 12.42
CA SER A 58 15.43 7.14 12.88
C SER A 58 14.54 6.65 11.73
N TRP A 59 14.82 7.07 10.49
CA TRP A 59 14.02 6.70 9.32
C TRP A 59 14.25 5.26 8.85
N ASP A 60 15.39 4.64 9.21
CA ASP A 60 15.64 3.21 8.93
C ASP A 60 14.61 2.30 9.63
N PHE A 61 14.01 2.79 10.73
CA PHE A 61 12.96 2.07 11.44
C PHE A 61 11.62 2.04 10.68
N CYS A 62 11.36 3.04 9.81
CA CYS A 62 10.12 3.15 9.06
C CYS A 62 10.11 2.14 7.90
N PHE A 63 9.62 0.94 8.19
CA PHE A 63 9.62 -0.19 7.26
C PHE A 63 8.20 -0.69 6.99
N LYS A 64 7.84 -0.86 5.71
CA LYS A 64 6.53 -1.41 5.31
C LYS A 64 6.45 -2.89 5.66
N GLY A 65 5.31 -3.33 6.17
CA GLY A 65 5.07 -4.73 6.49
C GLY A 65 5.34 -5.14 7.93
N LEU A 66 5.57 -4.19 8.84
CA LEU A 66 5.67 -4.46 10.27
C LEU A 66 4.29 -4.59 10.92
N VAL A 67 4.19 -5.45 11.92
CA VAL A 67 3.03 -5.54 12.80
C VAL A 67 3.42 -5.07 14.19
N VAL A 68 2.71 -4.09 14.75
CA VAL A 68 2.82 -3.79 16.18
C VAL A 68 1.84 -4.65 16.96
N ASP A 69 2.37 -5.41 17.91
CA ASP A 69 1.61 -6.11 18.94
C ASP A 69 1.28 -5.09 20.05
N LEU A 70 0.01 -4.68 20.11
CA LEU A 70 -0.46 -3.67 21.06
C LEU A 70 -0.64 -4.23 22.48
N GLU A 71 -0.53 -5.55 22.67
CA GLU A 71 -0.58 -6.18 23.99
C GLU A 71 0.81 -6.18 24.64
N ASP A 72 1.85 -6.41 23.83
CA ASP A 72 3.23 -6.58 24.32
C ASP A 72 4.13 -5.35 24.06
N GLY A 73 3.73 -4.43 23.17
CA GLY A 73 4.54 -3.27 22.77
C GLY A 73 5.69 -3.64 21.81
N ASN A 74 5.61 -4.80 21.17
CA ASN A 74 6.62 -5.28 20.24
C ASN A 74 6.23 -4.94 18.79
N LEU A 75 7.21 -4.61 17.95
CA LEU A 75 7.03 -4.60 16.50
C LEU A 75 7.66 -5.86 15.94
N VAL A 76 6.93 -6.58 15.10
CA VAL A 76 7.36 -7.87 14.54
C VAL A 76 7.32 -7.87 13.02
N LYS A 77 8.34 -8.49 12.44
CA LYS A 77 8.39 -8.85 11.03
C LYS A 77 8.17 -10.36 10.90
N LEU A 78 7.23 -10.75 10.05
CA LEU A 78 6.72 -12.12 9.98
C LEU A 78 7.12 -12.81 8.67
N ALA A 79 7.39 -14.10 8.77
CA ALA A 79 7.46 -15.01 7.63
C ALA A 79 6.06 -15.43 7.15
N GLU A 80 6.00 -16.08 5.98
CA GLU A 80 4.75 -16.58 5.40
C GLU A 80 3.98 -17.58 6.26
N ASP A 81 4.64 -18.25 7.20
CA ASP A 81 4.08 -19.23 8.13
C ASP A 81 3.75 -18.65 9.52
N GLY A 82 3.98 -17.34 9.71
CA GLY A 82 3.77 -16.66 10.99
C GLY A 82 4.95 -16.71 11.96
N THR A 83 6.09 -17.26 11.53
CA THR A 83 7.34 -17.18 12.30
C THR A 83 7.79 -15.72 12.43
N VAL A 84 8.14 -15.29 13.65
CA VAL A 84 8.78 -14.00 13.91
C VAL A 84 10.23 -14.04 13.42
N LEU A 85 10.50 -13.32 12.33
CA LEU A 85 11.82 -13.19 11.71
C LEU A 85 12.69 -12.21 12.48
N ARG A 86 12.12 -11.04 12.77
CA ARG A 86 12.75 -9.95 13.54
C ARG A 86 11.71 -9.34 14.47
N ALA A 87 12.16 -8.82 15.60
CA ALA A 87 11.30 -8.09 16.52
C ALA A 87 12.06 -6.98 17.25
N THR A 88 11.33 -5.93 17.61
CA THR A 88 11.79 -4.91 18.56
C THR A 88 10.81 -4.82 19.74
N HIS A 89 11.31 -4.40 20.89
CA HIS A 89 10.47 -3.84 21.96
C HIS A 89 10.71 -2.33 21.99
N GLY A 90 9.66 -1.55 21.69
CA GLY A 90 9.85 -0.16 21.31
C GLY A 90 10.76 -0.04 20.08
N THR A 91 11.82 0.78 20.15
CA THR A 91 12.82 0.88 19.07
C THR A 91 14.00 -0.09 19.21
N ASN A 92 14.07 -0.86 20.31
CA ASN A 92 15.20 -1.71 20.63
C ASN A 92 15.06 -3.12 20.04
N ASN A 93 16.06 -3.57 19.27
CA ASN A 93 16.07 -4.92 18.70
C ASN A 93 16.08 -6.02 19.78
N LEU A 94 15.19 -6.99 19.62
CA LEU A 94 15.22 -8.23 20.39
C LEU A 94 16.22 -9.21 19.77
N ARG A 95 17.09 -9.77 20.61
CA ARG A 95 18.01 -10.84 20.21
C ARG A 95 17.24 -12.14 19.96
N THR A 96 17.88 -13.05 19.24
CA THR A 96 17.34 -14.40 18.96
C THR A 96 16.84 -15.09 20.24
N GLU A 97 17.60 -15.02 21.33
CA GLU A 97 17.27 -15.68 22.59
C GLU A 97 16.04 -15.04 23.24
N GLU A 98 15.88 -13.71 23.10
CA GLU A 98 14.73 -12.96 23.62
C GLU A 98 13.47 -13.27 22.81
N ILE A 99 13.60 -13.37 21.48
CA ILE A 99 12.50 -13.79 20.59
C ILE A 99 12.06 -15.20 20.93
N ILE A 100 12.99 -16.15 21.08
CA ILE A 100 12.67 -17.54 21.45
C ILE A 100 12.02 -17.61 22.84
N LYS A 101 12.51 -16.82 23.79
CA LYS A 101 11.93 -16.74 25.13
C LYS A 101 10.49 -16.22 25.12
N HIS A 102 10.19 -15.22 24.29
CA HIS A 102 8.87 -14.58 24.22
C HIS A 102 7.86 -15.36 23.37
N TYR A 103 8.27 -15.79 22.17
CA TYR A 103 7.39 -16.43 21.17
C TYR A 103 7.53 -17.97 21.12
N GLY A 104 8.33 -18.55 22.02
CA GLY A 104 8.62 -19.98 22.06
C GLY A 104 9.67 -20.41 21.01
N SER A 105 10.06 -21.69 21.06
CA SER A 105 11.09 -22.27 20.18
C SER A 105 10.77 -22.16 18.69
N LYS A 106 9.49 -22.19 18.33
CA LYS A 106 9.02 -22.01 16.95
C LYS A 106 8.86 -20.56 16.52
N ARG A 107 9.00 -19.61 17.46
CA ARG A 107 8.81 -18.16 17.24
C ARG A 107 7.45 -17.83 16.61
N GLU A 108 6.40 -18.57 16.96
CA GLU A 108 5.08 -18.39 16.37
C GLU A 108 4.39 -17.17 16.99
N TRP A 109 3.92 -16.25 16.15
CA TRP A 109 3.13 -15.12 16.65
C TRP A 109 1.65 -15.52 16.82
N LYS A 110 1.15 -15.46 18.06
CA LYS A 110 -0.20 -15.91 18.48
C LYS A 110 -1.36 -15.37 17.62
N ASN A 111 -1.22 -14.17 17.07
CA ASN A 111 -2.27 -13.48 16.31
C ASN A 111 -2.14 -13.66 14.79
N PHE A 112 -1.18 -14.45 14.30
CA PHE A 112 -0.90 -14.60 12.88
C PHE A 112 -2.11 -15.09 12.06
N ASN A 113 -2.84 -16.08 12.58
CA ASN A 113 -4.03 -16.60 11.89
C ASN A 113 -5.10 -15.52 11.67
N SER A 114 -5.26 -14.60 12.64
CA SER A 114 -6.19 -13.46 12.50
C SER A 114 -5.69 -12.48 11.44
N LEU A 115 -4.39 -12.15 11.44
CA LEU A 115 -3.79 -11.26 10.45
C LEU A 115 -3.93 -11.82 9.03
N ASN A 116 -3.62 -13.10 8.85
CA ASN A 116 -3.56 -13.77 7.55
C ASN A 116 -4.93 -14.04 6.92
N THR A 117 -6.02 -14.01 7.69
CA THR A 117 -7.37 -14.35 7.21
C THR A 117 -8.30 -13.16 7.12
N SER A 118 -8.27 -12.27 8.11
CA SER A 118 -9.32 -11.27 8.25
C SER A 118 -9.02 -10.01 7.46
N PHE A 119 -7.75 -9.59 7.37
CA PHE A 119 -7.38 -8.27 6.82
C PHE A 119 -8.19 -7.09 7.40
N THR A 120 -8.92 -7.28 8.53
CA THR A 120 -9.73 -6.26 9.23
C THR A 120 -9.02 -5.67 10.45
N LYS A 121 -9.48 -4.49 10.90
CA LYS A 121 -8.89 -3.81 12.07
C LYS A 121 -8.98 -4.71 13.30
N SER A 122 -7.88 -4.80 14.05
CA SER A 122 -7.77 -5.58 15.28
C SER A 122 -7.54 -4.63 16.45
N THR A 123 -8.08 -4.97 17.62
CA THR A 123 -7.79 -4.26 18.87
C THR A 123 -6.47 -4.72 19.51
N LYS A 124 -5.90 -5.83 19.03
CA LYS A 124 -4.68 -6.46 19.58
C LYS A 124 -3.41 -6.08 18.83
N TYR A 125 -3.53 -5.68 17.58
CA TYR A 125 -2.38 -5.38 16.73
C TYR A 125 -2.74 -4.41 15.61
N TYR A 126 -1.73 -3.74 15.08
CA TYR A 126 -1.83 -2.92 13.88
C TYR A 126 -0.78 -3.33 12.86
N PHE A 127 -1.14 -3.38 11.58
CA PHE A 127 -0.23 -3.73 10.49
C PHE A 127 0.02 -2.49 9.63
N TYR A 128 1.29 -2.13 9.50
CA TYR A 128 1.75 -0.96 8.76
C TYR A 128 1.98 -1.32 7.29
N ASP A 129 0.98 -1.06 6.44
CA ASP A 129 0.94 -1.54 5.05
C ASP A 129 0.93 -0.44 3.99
N ASN A 130 1.09 0.81 4.41
CA ASN A 130 1.11 1.97 3.53
C ASN A 130 2.10 3.02 4.08
N TYR A 131 2.57 3.91 3.19
CA TYR A 131 3.57 4.92 3.53
C TYR A 131 3.04 6.04 4.45
N PHE A 132 1.72 6.26 4.51
CA PHE A 132 1.12 7.22 5.43
C PHE A 132 1.23 6.76 6.89
N ASP A 133 1.22 5.46 7.13
CA ASP A 133 1.23 4.90 8.47
C ASP A 133 2.64 4.62 9.01
N LEU A 134 3.67 4.46 8.16
CA LEU A 134 5.03 4.07 8.61
C LEU A 134 5.65 5.03 9.64
N PRO A 135 5.48 6.36 9.55
CA PRO A 135 5.94 7.26 10.60
C PRO A 135 5.27 6.97 11.96
N GLY A 136 4.04 6.46 11.94
CA GLY A 136 3.33 5.98 13.12
C GLY A 136 4.01 4.77 13.77
N ALA A 137 4.64 3.89 13.00
CA ALA A 137 5.40 2.75 13.54
C ALA A 137 6.59 3.22 14.40
N LEU A 138 7.38 4.15 13.88
CA LEU A 138 8.50 4.78 14.62
C LEU A 138 7.99 5.49 15.87
N LEU A 139 6.88 6.23 15.74
CA LEU A 139 6.28 6.94 16.86
C LEU A 139 5.79 5.97 17.95
N CYS A 140 5.12 4.88 17.58
CA CYS A 140 4.75 3.79 18.49
C CYS A 140 5.98 3.24 19.22
N GLY A 141 7.05 2.94 18.47
CA GLY A 141 8.29 2.42 19.05
C GLY A 141 8.85 3.34 20.13
N ARG A 142 8.97 4.64 19.83
CA ARG A 142 9.49 5.64 20.78
C ARG A 142 8.58 5.85 21.99
N VAL A 143 7.26 5.83 21.80
CA VAL A 143 6.32 5.95 22.91
C VAL A 143 6.45 4.75 23.86
N VAL A 144 6.64 3.53 23.34
CA VAL A 144 6.91 2.35 24.16
C VAL A 144 8.22 2.51 24.96
N ASP A 145 9.27 3.03 24.33
CA ASP A 145 10.55 3.28 25.01
C ASP A 145 10.40 4.27 26.19
N MET A 146 9.58 5.31 26.02
CA MET A 146 9.32 6.34 27.04
C MET A 146 8.42 5.85 28.18
N LEU A 147 7.26 5.29 27.84
CA LEU A 147 6.21 4.97 28.81
C LEU A 147 6.44 3.62 29.50
N ARG A 148 7.32 2.76 28.97
CA ARG A 148 7.49 1.35 29.38
C ARG A 148 6.15 0.59 29.46
N LYS A 149 5.14 1.03 28.70
CA LYS A 149 3.76 0.52 28.66
C LYS A 149 3.17 0.69 27.25
N THR A 150 2.10 -0.04 26.98
CA THR A 150 1.51 -0.23 25.65
C THR A 150 0.86 1.00 25.03
N CYS A 151 0.94 1.05 23.70
CA CYS A 151 0.70 2.24 22.90
C CYS A 151 -0.76 2.33 22.40
N PHE A 152 -1.71 2.57 23.30
CA PHE A 152 -3.13 2.62 22.95
C PHE A 152 -3.59 3.91 22.25
N PHE A 153 -2.79 4.98 22.26
CA PHE A 153 -3.28 6.35 22.00
C PHE A 153 -2.98 6.93 20.61
N LEU A 154 -2.41 6.18 19.68
CA LEU A 154 -1.86 6.75 18.43
C LEU A 154 -2.82 6.89 17.24
N PHE A 155 -4.10 6.52 17.37
CA PHE A 155 -5.03 6.49 16.22
C PHE A 155 -5.97 7.69 16.11
N ALA A 156 -5.76 8.76 16.86
CA ALA A 156 -6.56 9.99 16.78
C ALA A 156 -5.78 11.09 16.05
N CYS A 157 -5.73 11.04 14.71
CA CYS A 157 -5.36 12.20 13.91
C CYS A 157 -6.54 13.21 13.93
N PRO A 158 -6.29 14.53 14.03
CA PRO A 158 -7.33 15.53 13.80
C PRO A 158 -7.97 15.36 12.40
N SER A 159 -9.25 15.70 12.30
CA SER A 159 -10.05 15.64 11.07
C SER A 159 -9.50 16.54 9.95
N GLU A 160 -10.04 16.37 8.74
CA GLU A 160 -9.78 17.22 7.57
C GLU A 160 -9.70 18.72 7.91
N ASP A 161 -8.70 19.38 7.32
CA ASP A 161 -8.27 20.77 7.54
C ASP A 161 -7.81 21.14 8.96
N ALA A 162 -7.83 20.21 9.93
CA ALA A 162 -7.17 20.36 11.21
C ALA A 162 -5.76 19.74 11.19
N GLY A 163 -4.81 20.35 11.90
CA GLY A 163 -3.42 19.87 11.97
C GLY A 163 -2.51 20.45 10.88
N TRP A 164 -1.36 19.80 10.66
CA TRP A 164 -0.28 20.35 9.82
C TRP A 164 -0.07 19.65 8.47
N TYR A 165 -0.58 18.42 8.31
CA TYR A 165 -0.36 17.62 7.11
C TYR A 165 -1.06 18.21 5.87
N PHE A 166 -2.40 18.16 5.81
CA PHE A 166 -3.17 18.62 4.65
C PHE A 166 -2.89 20.09 4.29
N PRO A 167 -2.83 21.04 5.25
CA PRO A 167 -2.50 22.43 4.91
C PRO A 167 -1.10 22.60 4.30
N SER A 168 -0.13 21.79 4.71
CA SER A 168 1.23 21.85 4.15
C SER A 168 1.27 21.30 2.72
N VAL A 169 0.59 20.18 2.46
CA VAL A 169 0.48 19.62 1.09
C VAL A 169 -0.31 20.56 0.18
N LYS A 170 -1.46 21.08 0.62
CA LYS A 170 -2.28 22.03 -0.16
C LYS A 170 -1.51 23.31 -0.52
N ARG A 171 -0.62 23.79 0.36
CA ARG A 171 0.19 25.00 0.14
C ARG A 171 1.32 24.81 -0.84
N ASP A 172 1.96 23.64 -0.84
CA ASP A 172 3.11 23.35 -1.70
C ASP A 172 3.09 21.88 -2.18
N PRO A 173 2.16 21.52 -3.09
CA PRO A 173 2.01 20.13 -3.53
C PRO A 173 3.29 19.56 -4.14
N GLY A 174 4.04 20.37 -4.91
CA GLY A 174 5.25 19.93 -5.63
C GLY A 174 6.42 19.56 -4.71
N ARG A 175 6.36 19.92 -3.43
CA ARG A 175 7.33 19.42 -2.44
C ARG A 175 7.06 17.99 -2.01
N TYR A 176 5.81 17.54 -2.07
CA TYR A 176 5.37 16.25 -1.51
C TYR A 176 4.91 15.26 -2.58
N LEU A 177 4.41 15.74 -3.72
CA LEU A 177 3.85 14.95 -4.80
C LEU A 177 4.80 14.93 -6.00
N GLN A 178 4.92 13.79 -6.66
CA GLN A 178 5.67 13.63 -7.90
C GLN A 178 4.71 13.70 -9.09
N PRO A 179 4.90 14.61 -10.05
CA PRO A 179 4.11 14.63 -11.27
C PRO A 179 4.27 13.34 -12.07
N CYS A 180 3.18 12.87 -12.70
CA CYS A 180 3.27 11.75 -13.63
C CYS A 180 4.01 12.18 -14.90
N SER A 181 4.76 11.25 -15.49
CA SER A 181 5.42 11.50 -16.77
C SER A 181 4.40 11.70 -17.90
N GLU A 182 4.84 12.31 -19.00
CA GLU A 182 4.04 12.39 -20.21
C GLU A 182 3.72 10.99 -20.80
N SER A 183 4.56 9.99 -20.52
CA SER A 183 4.28 8.61 -20.91
C SER A 183 3.03 8.08 -20.20
N VAL A 184 2.93 8.24 -18.87
CA VAL A 184 1.74 7.81 -18.11
C VAL A 184 0.48 8.54 -18.57
N LYS A 185 0.55 9.85 -18.81
CA LYS A 185 -0.60 10.62 -19.33
C LYS A 185 -1.03 10.13 -20.72
N THR A 186 -0.06 9.87 -21.60
CA THR A 186 -0.32 9.32 -22.94
C THR A 186 -0.90 7.91 -22.85
N TRP A 187 -0.39 7.09 -21.94
CA TRP A 187 -0.85 5.73 -21.70
C TRP A 187 -2.31 5.71 -21.24
N LEU A 188 -2.70 6.55 -20.26
CA LEU A 188 -4.09 6.73 -19.84
C LEU A 188 -5.01 7.11 -21.01
N ARG A 189 -4.61 8.11 -21.82
CA ARG A 189 -5.38 8.52 -23.02
C ARG A 189 -5.48 7.40 -24.06
N SER A 190 -4.42 6.60 -24.23
CA SER A 190 -4.41 5.50 -25.19
C SER A 190 -5.35 4.37 -24.79
N MET A 191 -5.45 4.06 -23.49
CA MET A 191 -6.40 3.08 -22.97
C MET A 191 -7.85 3.52 -23.21
N LYS A 192 -8.15 4.81 -22.95
CA LYS A 192 -9.47 5.38 -23.23
C LYS A 192 -9.80 5.34 -24.73
N SER A 193 -8.84 5.70 -25.58
CA SER A 193 -8.98 5.66 -27.04
C SER A 193 -9.15 4.24 -27.59
N ALA A 194 -8.60 3.24 -26.90
CA ALA A 194 -8.78 1.82 -27.20
C ALA A 194 -10.14 1.26 -26.73
N GLY A 195 -11.04 2.10 -26.19
CA GLY A 195 -12.37 1.73 -25.74
C GLY A 195 -12.40 1.02 -24.39
N LYS A 196 -11.33 1.14 -23.58
CA LYS A 196 -11.31 0.66 -22.19
C LYS A 196 -12.10 1.63 -21.30
N VAL A 197 -12.83 1.10 -20.31
CA VAL A 197 -13.44 1.94 -19.26
C VAL A 197 -12.39 2.19 -18.18
N LEU A 198 -12.13 3.46 -17.86
CA LEU A 198 -11.14 3.86 -16.87
C LEU A 198 -11.79 4.29 -15.54
N LEU A 199 -11.28 3.74 -14.44
CA LEU A 199 -11.76 4.03 -13.08
C LEU A 199 -10.65 4.66 -12.22
N LEU A 200 -11.02 5.64 -11.41
CA LEU A 200 -10.21 6.11 -10.28
C LEU A 200 -10.97 5.82 -8.98
N ILE A 201 -10.37 5.07 -8.05
CA ILE A 201 -11.00 4.68 -6.77
C ILE A 201 -10.05 5.02 -5.62
N THR A 202 -10.28 6.16 -4.96
CA THR A 202 -9.47 6.64 -3.85
C THR A 202 -10.27 6.76 -2.56
N SER A 203 -9.60 6.51 -1.43
CA SER A 203 -10.15 6.82 -0.10
C SER A 203 -9.98 8.29 0.29
N SER A 204 -9.31 9.09 -0.53
CA SER A 204 -9.17 10.54 -0.36
C SER A 204 -10.50 11.26 -0.64
N HIS A 205 -10.72 12.37 0.07
CA HIS A 205 -11.86 13.27 -0.18
C HIS A 205 -11.74 13.98 -1.52
N SER A 206 -12.86 14.47 -2.06
CA SER A 206 -12.94 14.99 -3.42
C SER A 206 -12.07 16.22 -3.66
N ASP A 207 -11.97 17.13 -2.70
CA ASP A 207 -11.12 18.32 -2.77
C ASP A 207 -9.62 17.94 -2.85
N TYR A 208 -9.19 16.98 -2.03
CA TYR A 208 -7.80 16.51 -1.99
C TYR A 208 -7.46 15.67 -3.23
N CYS A 209 -8.38 14.82 -3.68
CA CYS A 209 -8.26 14.09 -4.95
C CYS A 209 -8.09 15.06 -6.11
N ARG A 210 -8.91 16.11 -6.19
CA ARG A 210 -8.82 17.16 -7.21
C ARG A 210 -7.46 17.85 -7.19
N LEU A 211 -6.97 18.23 -6.00
CA LEU A 211 -5.66 18.87 -5.83
C LEU A 211 -4.51 17.96 -6.33
N ILE A 212 -4.52 16.69 -5.93
CA ILE A 212 -3.50 15.73 -6.35
C ILE A 212 -3.54 15.54 -7.86
N CYS A 213 -4.71 15.22 -8.41
CA CYS A 213 -4.84 14.90 -9.83
C CYS A 213 -4.52 16.11 -10.72
N ASP A 214 -4.95 17.32 -10.35
CA ASP A 214 -4.57 18.55 -11.06
C ASP A 214 -3.04 18.74 -11.07
N HIS A 215 -2.38 18.45 -9.95
CA HIS A 215 -0.93 18.57 -9.86
C HIS A 215 -0.17 17.52 -10.68
N ILE A 216 -0.58 16.24 -10.63
CA ILE A 216 0.21 15.15 -11.21
C ILE A 216 -0.19 14.81 -12.66
N LEU A 217 -1.46 14.98 -13.04
CA LEU A 217 -1.99 14.66 -14.37
C LEU A 217 -2.25 15.93 -15.21
N GLY A 218 -2.59 17.05 -14.57
CA GLY A 218 -2.95 18.31 -15.22
C GLY A 218 -4.43 18.65 -15.11
N LYS A 219 -4.83 19.82 -15.61
CA LYS A 219 -6.17 20.40 -15.42
C LYS A 219 -7.31 19.59 -16.06
N ASP A 220 -7.01 18.85 -17.11
CA ASP A 220 -7.93 18.02 -17.88
C ASP A 220 -8.02 16.58 -17.36
N TRP A 221 -7.49 16.30 -16.17
CA TRP A 221 -7.40 14.93 -15.65
C TRP A 221 -8.75 14.21 -15.53
N GLU A 222 -9.84 14.93 -15.24
CA GLU A 222 -11.17 14.33 -15.12
C GLU A 222 -11.59 13.64 -16.42
N GLU A 223 -11.15 14.14 -17.57
CA GLU A 223 -11.42 13.55 -18.88
C GLU A 223 -10.68 12.23 -19.10
N LEU A 224 -9.68 11.90 -18.28
CA LEU A 224 -8.94 10.65 -18.36
C LEU A 224 -9.75 9.47 -17.80
N PHE A 225 -10.71 9.71 -16.91
CA PHE A 225 -11.47 8.67 -16.24
C PHE A 225 -12.94 8.72 -16.65
N ASP A 226 -13.60 7.56 -16.71
CA ASP A 226 -15.04 7.49 -16.94
C ASP A 226 -15.81 7.49 -15.62
N ILE A 227 -15.23 6.92 -14.57
CA ILE A 227 -15.80 6.89 -13.23
C ILE A 227 -14.73 7.28 -12.21
N ILE A 228 -15.05 8.26 -11.37
CA ILE A 228 -14.20 8.70 -10.26
C ILE A 228 -14.97 8.43 -8.97
N ILE A 229 -14.35 7.70 -8.04
CA ILE A 229 -14.92 7.36 -6.74
C ILE A 229 -13.96 7.86 -5.66
N THR A 230 -14.39 8.89 -4.93
CA THR A 230 -13.67 9.47 -3.79
C THR A 230 -14.26 8.98 -2.47
N ASN A 231 -13.54 9.14 -1.36
CA ASN A 231 -13.93 8.64 -0.04
C ASN A 231 -14.45 7.18 -0.11
N ALA A 232 -13.80 6.33 -0.90
CA ALA A 232 -14.25 4.95 -1.16
C ALA A 232 -14.28 4.09 0.12
N LEU A 233 -13.52 4.48 1.16
CA LEU A 233 -13.45 3.81 2.45
C LEU A 233 -13.12 2.32 2.31
N LYS A 234 -12.11 2.04 1.47
CA LYS A 234 -11.52 0.72 1.28
C LYS A 234 -10.99 0.15 2.62
N PRO A 235 -11.09 -1.17 2.87
CA PRO A 235 -11.62 -2.22 1.98
C PRO A 235 -13.16 -2.33 1.99
N GLY A 236 -13.86 -1.45 2.72
CA GLY A 236 -15.31 -1.51 2.89
C GLY A 236 -16.08 -1.41 1.58
N PHE A 237 -15.56 -0.65 0.60
CA PHE A 237 -16.05 -0.61 -0.78
C PHE A 237 -16.25 -2.01 -1.39
N PHE A 238 -15.33 -2.93 -1.13
CA PHE A 238 -15.34 -4.27 -1.70
C PHE A 238 -16.04 -5.30 -0.81
N SER A 239 -15.97 -5.13 0.51
CA SER A 239 -16.42 -6.17 1.45
C SER A 239 -17.83 -5.97 1.99
N LEU A 240 -18.35 -4.75 1.97
CA LEU A 240 -19.66 -4.42 2.54
C LEU A 240 -20.76 -4.44 1.49
N VAL A 241 -21.98 -4.72 1.95
CA VAL A 241 -23.17 -4.78 1.09
C VAL A 241 -23.70 -3.37 0.78
N PRO A 242 -24.45 -3.19 -0.33
CA PRO A 242 -24.88 -1.87 -0.78
C PRO A 242 -25.63 -1.03 0.27
N GLN A 243 -26.42 -1.65 1.13
CA GLN A 243 -27.19 -0.97 2.18
C GLN A 243 -26.28 -0.35 3.26
N GLN A 244 -25.08 -0.88 3.46
CA GLN A 244 -24.10 -0.34 4.41
C GLN A 244 -23.19 0.72 3.78
N ARG A 245 -23.09 0.74 2.45
CA ARG A 245 -22.21 1.62 1.68
C ARG A 245 -22.89 2.10 0.39
N PRO A 246 -23.91 2.96 0.49
CA PRO A 246 -24.52 3.53 -0.70
C PRO A 246 -23.54 4.49 -1.39
N PHE A 247 -23.68 4.63 -2.71
CA PHE A 247 -23.01 5.70 -3.43
C PHE A 247 -23.65 7.04 -3.09
N ARG A 248 -22.87 8.11 -3.16
CA ARG A 248 -23.35 9.49 -2.99
C ARG A 248 -22.88 10.34 -4.16
N THR A 249 -23.69 11.32 -4.51
CA THR A 249 -23.32 12.42 -5.40
C THR A 249 -22.64 13.53 -4.60
N LEU A 250 -21.90 14.38 -5.30
CA LEU A 250 -21.18 15.51 -4.74
C LEU A 250 -21.67 16.81 -5.37
N VAL A 251 -21.90 17.83 -4.53
CA VAL A 251 -22.17 19.20 -4.98
C VAL A 251 -21.15 20.12 -4.31
N ASN A 252 -20.28 20.75 -5.10
CA ASN A 252 -19.16 21.56 -4.61
C ASN A 252 -18.29 20.80 -3.58
N ASP A 253 -17.90 19.57 -3.91
CA ASP A 253 -17.10 18.67 -3.07
C ASP A 253 -17.77 18.27 -1.73
N VAL A 254 -19.07 18.53 -1.56
CA VAL A 254 -19.85 18.10 -0.39
C VAL A 254 -20.76 16.93 -0.75
N GLU A 255 -20.73 15.87 0.05
CA GLU A 255 -21.59 14.69 -0.13
C GLU A 255 -23.06 15.03 0.11
N GLU A 256 -23.93 14.62 -0.82
CA GLU A 256 -25.37 14.66 -0.58
C GLU A 256 -25.76 13.64 0.51
N SER A 257 -26.77 13.99 1.30
CA SER A 257 -27.20 13.20 2.46
C SER A 257 -27.90 11.90 2.07
N ASP A 258 -28.53 11.86 0.91
CA ASP A 258 -29.24 10.68 0.42
C ASP A 258 -28.29 9.77 -0.36
N GLY A 259 -28.37 8.47 -0.07
CA GLY A 259 -27.63 7.45 -0.80
C GLY A 259 -28.34 7.08 -2.10
N LEU A 260 -27.56 6.85 -3.16
CA LEU A 260 -28.09 6.37 -4.44
C LEU A 260 -28.51 4.90 -4.34
N PRO A 261 -29.71 4.54 -4.82
CA PRO A 261 -30.17 3.16 -4.85
C PRO A 261 -29.44 2.31 -5.90
N SER A 262 -28.93 2.92 -6.97
CA SER A 262 -28.17 2.28 -8.04
C SER A 262 -27.21 3.28 -8.71
N LEU A 263 -26.30 2.77 -9.54
CA LEU A 263 -25.47 3.57 -10.44
C LEU A 263 -25.88 3.29 -11.90
N ASP A 264 -26.41 4.30 -12.57
CA ASP A 264 -26.98 4.13 -13.92
C ASP A 264 -26.14 4.82 -15.02
N LYS A 265 -25.17 5.67 -14.65
CA LYS A 265 -24.32 6.42 -15.57
C LYS A 265 -22.90 6.59 -15.02
N PRO A 266 -21.89 6.82 -15.90
CA PRO A 266 -20.57 7.26 -15.48
C PRO A 266 -20.61 8.63 -14.80
N GLY A 267 -19.57 8.93 -14.02
CA GLY A 267 -19.45 10.21 -13.32
C GLY A 267 -18.58 10.15 -12.06
N TRP A 268 -18.64 11.23 -11.29
CA TRP A 268 -17.95 11.38 -10.01
C TRP A 268 -18.90 11.06 -8.85
N TYR A 269 -18.52 10.08 -8.03
CA TYR A 269 -19.26 9.64 -6.85
C TYR A 269 -18.38 9.63 -5.60
N SER A 270 -19.04 9.60 -4.44
CA SER A 270 -18.41 9.38 -3.15
C SER A 270 -18.88 8.07 -2.51
N GLN A 271 -18.01 7.44 -1.71
CA GLN A 271 -18.27 6.17 -1.03
C GLN A 271 -18.63 5.02 -2.01
N GLY A 272 -19.74 4.32 -1.76
CA GLY A 272 -20.24 3.26 -2.62
C GLY A 272 -19.68 1.86 -2.36
N ASN A 273 -20.00 0.96 -3.29
CA ASN A 273 -19.74 -0.47 -3.17
C ASN A 273 -19.49 -1.12 -4.54
N TRP A 274 -18.67 -2.18 -4.55
CA TRP A 274 -18.32 -2.86 -5.79
C TRP A 274 -19.50 -3.53 -6.52
N PRO A 275 -20.56 -4.06 -5.86
CA PRO A 275 -21.67 -4.69 -6.59
C PRO A 275 -22.45 -3.70 -7.48
N HIS A 276 -22.74 -2.50 -6.97
CA HIS A 276 -23.39 -1.45 -7.77
C HIS A 276 -22.47 -0.94 -8.89
N LEU A 277 -21.16 -0.77 -8.61
CA LEU A 277 -20.19 -0.45 -9.66
C LEU A 277 -20.19 -1.54 -10.75
N HIS A 278 -20.17 -2.82 -10.36
CA HIS A 278 -20.16 -3.93 -11.30
C HIS A 278 -21.40 -3.91 -12.21
N GLN A 279 -22.57 -3.59 -11.67
CA GLN A 279 -23.79 -3.45 -12.48
C GLN A 279 -23.67 -2.32 -13.52
N LEU A 280 -23.10 -1.17 -13.14
CA LEU A 280 -22.82 -0.09 -14.09
C LEU A 280 -21.82 -0.54 -15.17
N LEU A 281 -20.75 -1.24 -14.79
CA LEU A 281 -19.73 -1.73 -15.73
C LEU A 281 -20.32 -2.72 -16.75
N LYS A 282 -21.28 -3.57 -16.36
CA LYS A 282 -22.01 -4.45 -17.30
C LYS A 282 -22.72 -3.64 -18.37
N THR A 283 -23.41 -2.57 -17.97
CA THR A 283 -24.12 -1.68 -18.89
C THR A 283 -23.15 -0.94 -19.81
N MET A 284 -22.06 -0.38 -19.26
CA MET A 284 -21.08 0.40 -20.04
C MET A 284 -20.31 -0.44 -21.06
N THR A 285 -19.94 -1.67 -20.70
CA THR A 285 -19.17 -2.56 -21.58
C THR A 285 -20.03 -3.43 -22.49
N GLY A 286 -21.34 -3.52 -22.21
CA GLY A 286 -22.25 -4.44 -22.89
C GLY A 286 -21.95 -5.91 -22.61
N LYS A 287 -21.14 -6.21 -21.58
CA LYS A 287 -20.71 -7.57 -21.25
C LYS A 287 -21.37 -8.04 -19.95
N PRO A 288 -21.83 -9.30 -19.89
CA PRO A 288 -22.42 -9.83 -18.67
C PRO A 288 -21.40 -9.96 -17.54
N GLU A 289 -20.13 -10.22 -17.86
CA GLU A 289 -19.02 -10.33 -16.90
C GLU A 289 -17.80 -9.58 -17.45
N PRO A 290 -17.73 -8.24 -17.22
CA PRO A 290 -16.61 -7.42 -17.68
C PRO A 290 -15.33 -7.81 -16.95
N LYS A 291 -14.22 -7.95 -17.69
CA LYS A 291 -12.92 -8.23 -17.08
C LYS A 291 -12.30 -6.96 -16.54
N VAL A 292 -12.05 -6.92 -15.24
CA VAL A 292 -11.47 -5.76 -14.56
C VAL A 292 -10.04 -6.08 -14.12
N VAL A 293 -9.12 -5.12 -14.34
CA VAL A 293 -7.84 -5.06 -13.64
C VAL A 293 -7.79 -3.84 -12.74
N TYR A 294 -7.25 -3.99 -11.54
CA TYR A 294 -7.11 -2.90 -10.58
C TYR A 294 -5.67 -2.75 -10.08
N PHE A 295 -5.15 -1.52 -10.16
CA PHE A 295 -3.83 -1.13 -9.68
C PHE A 295 -3.96 -0.51 -8.28
N GLY A 296 -3.09 -0.93 -7.35
CA GLY A 296 -3.08 -0.41 -5.98
C GLY A 296 -1.80 -0.78 -5.23
N ASP A 297 -1.50 -0.09 -4.14
CA ASP A 297 -0.27 -0.28 -3.36
C ASP A 297 -0.49 -0.96 -1.99
N SER A 298 -1.74 -0.97 -1.50
CA SER A 298 -2.09 -1.57 -0.21
C SER A 298 -2.62 -2.99 -0.37
N MET A 299 -1.98 -3.90 0.35
CA MET A 299 -2.43 -5.29 0.43
C MET A 299 -3.82 -5.38 1.08
N ARG A 300 -4.10 -4.57 2.11
CA ARG A 300 -5.37 -4.64 2.87
C ARG A 300 -6.51 -3.89 2.19
N SER A 301 -6.22 -2.75 1.57
CA SER A 301 -7.24 -1.86 1.02
C SER A 301 -7.55 -2.16 -0.45
N ASP A 302 -6.59 -2.67 -1.21
CA ASP A 302 -6.71 -2.84 -2.66
C ASP A 302 -6.63 -4.30 -3.09
N MET A 303 -5.47 -4.93 -2.91
CA MET A 303 -5.17 -6.19 -3.58
C MET A 303 -5.97 -7.38 -3.03
N PHE A 304 -5.99 -7.59 -1.71
CA PHE A 304 -6.80 -8.63 -1.07
C PHE A 304 -8.30 -8.48 -1.39
N PRO A 305 -8.92 -7.30 -1.16
CA PRO A 305 -10.35 -7.17 -1.36
C PRO A 305 -10.78 -7.20 -2.84
N ALA A 306 -10.02 -6.58 -3.76
CA ALA A 306 -10.36 -6.59 -5.19
C ALA A 306 -10.29 -8.02 -5.77
N SER A 307 -9.25 -8.78 -5.43
CA SER A 307 -9.10 -10.19 -5.85
C SER A 307 -10.11 -11.12 -5.17
N THR A 308 -10.42 -10.90 -3.89
CA THR A 308 -11.26 -11.81 -3.10
C THR A 308 -12.74 -11.58 -3.33
N PHE A 309 -13.22 -10.34 -3.27
CA PHE A 309 -14.64 -9.99 -3.39
C PHE A 309 -15.02 -9.69 -4.84
N GLY A 310 -14.23 -8.84 -5.52
CA GLY A 310 -14.48 -8.45 -6.91
C GLY A 310 -14.08 -9.49 -7.95
N LYS A 311 -13.17 -10.42 -7.59
CA LYS A 311 -12.53 -11.37 -8.53
C LYS A 311 -11.79 -10.67 -9.68
N TRP A 312 -11.28 -9.48 -9.41
CA TRP A 312 -10.53 -8.69 -10.39
C TRP A 312 -9.09 -9.22 -10.53
N GLU A 313 -8.51 -9.04 -11.72
CA GLU A 313 -7.04 -9.12 -11.86
C GLU A 313 -6.44 -7.92 -11.11
N THR A 314 -5.25 -8.08 -10.52
CA THR A 314 -4.67 -7.09 -9.61
C THR A 314 -3.20 -6.86 -9.92
N VAL A 315 -2.81 -5.60 -10.06
CA VAL A 315 -1.41 -5.21 -10.27
C VAL A 315 -0.97 -4.43 -9.05
N MET A 316 -0.09 -5.04 -8.25
CA MET A 316 0.39 -4.40 -7.03
C MET A 316 1.55 -3.46 -7.33
N ILE A 317 1.43 -2.21 -6.86
CA ILE A 317 2.54 -1.25 -6.86
C ILE A 317 3.41 -1.51 -5.62
N VAL A 318 4.70 -1.78 -5.85
CA VAL A 318 5.67 -2.17 -4.82
C VAL A 318 6.94 -1.35 -5.00
N GLU A 319 6.96 -0.13 -4.47
CA GLU A 319 8.12 0.78 -4.57
C GLU A 319 9.40 0.16 -3.94
N GLU A 320 9.27 -0.77 -3.01
CA GLU A 320 10.39 -1.52 -2.40
C GLU A 320 11.23 -2.29 -3.41
N MET A 321 10.66 -2.62 -4.58
CA MET A 321 11.41 -3.24 -5.67
C MET A 321 12.58 -2.36 -6.13
N GLU A 322 12.40 -1.03 -6.17
CA GLU A 322 13.44 -0.08 -6.58
C GLU A 322 14.60 -0.05 -5.57
N GLY A 323 14.29 -0.19 -4.28
CA GLY A 323 15.28 -0.34 -3.21
C GLY A 323 16.10 -1.62 -3.32
N GLU A 324 15.57 -2.63 -3.99
CA GLU A 324 16.19 -3.94 -4.18
C GLU A 324 16.68 -4.18 -5.61
N GLY A 325 17.25 -3.13 -6.20
CA GLY A 325 18.02 -3.19 -7.45
C GLY A 325 17.20 -3.14 -8.73
N VAL A 326 15.87 -3.06 -8.65
CA VAL A 326 15.04 -2.84 -9.84
C VAL A 326 15.24 -1.40 -10.32
N PRO A 327 15.54 -1.16 -11.62
CA PRO A 327 15.80 0.19 -12.12
C PRO A 327 14.60 1.13 -11.91
N ARG A 328 14.89 2.36 -11.48
CA ARG A 328 13.91 3.46 -11.51
C ARG A 328 13.76 3.94 -12.96
N CYS A 329 12.53 4.24 -13.39
CA CYS A 329 12.34 4.94 -14.66
C CYS A 329 12.99 6.33 -14.61
N ASP A 330 13.61 6.75 -15.71
CA ASP A 330 14.48 7.93 -15.81
C ASP A 330 13.84 9.27 -15.35
N ALA A 331 12.51 9.34 -15.27
CA ALA A 331 11.76 10.49 -14.77
C ALA A 331 11.86 10.71 -13.25
N ALA A 332 12.26 9.70 -12.46
CA ALA A 332 12.29 9.73 -10.99
C ALA A 332 13.72 9.85 -10.41
N LYS A 333 14.59 10.65 -11.04
CA LYS A 333 15.97 10.87 -10.58
C LYS A 333 16.05 11.85 -9.41
N THR A 334 15.58 11.42 -8.23
CA THR A 334 16.03 11.97 -6.95
C THR A 334 16.89 10.93 -6.24
N ASN A 335 18.11 11.34 -5.86
CA ASN A 335 19.02 10.55 -5.03
C ASN A 335 18.44 10.44 -3.61
N GLU A 336 17.50 9.52 -3.43
CA GLU A 336 16.86 9.25 -2.14
C GLU A 336 17.56 8.07 -1.44
N ALA A 337 18.84 8.26 -1.13
CA ALA A 337 19.48 7.42 -0.12
C ALA A 337 18.69 7.59 1.19
N GLN A 338 18.24 6.47 1.79
CA GLN A 338 17.44 6.40 3.03
C GLN A 338 15.92 6.71 2.89
N ALA A 339 15.31 6.47 1.73
CA ALA A 339 13.83 6.44 1.65
C ALA A 339 13.26 5.22 2.41
N PRO A 340 12.04 5.31 2.98
CA PRO A 340 11.34 4.16 3.60
C PRO A 340 11.13 2.94 2.69
N SER A 341 11.25 3.11 1.38
CA SER A 341 11.20 2.02 0.39
C SER A 341 12.52 1.29 0.18
N ALA A 342 13.63 1.78 0.76
CA ALA A 342 14.93 1.13 0.67
C ALA A 342 15.05 -0.05 1.65
N PRO A 343 15.97 -1.00 1.41
CA PRO A 343 16.29 -2.05 2.37
C PRO A 343 16.76 -1.43 3.69
N SER A 344 16.21 -1.94 4.79
CA SER A 344 16.52 -1.44 6.12
C SER A 344 17.73 -2.16 6.70
N GLU A 345 18.63 -1.43 7.36
CA GLU A 345 19.72 -2.04 8.13
C GLU A 345 19.17 -2.83 9.33
N GLN A 346 18.12 -2.31 9.96
CA GLN A 346 17.45 -2.93 11.09
C GLN A 346 16.54 -4.10 10.68
N TRP A 347 15.70 -3.90 9.67
CA TRP A 347 14.65 -4.84 9.28
C TRP A 347 14.99 -5.72 8.09
N GLY A 348 16.10 -5.49 7.38
CA GLY A 348 16.51 -6.26 6.22
C GLY A 348 15.63 -6.01 4.98
N SER A 349 15.50 -7.02 4.12
CA SER A 349 14.75 -6.95 2.86
C SER A 349 13.24 -7.06 3.05
N TYR A 350 12.45 -6.37 2.21
CA TYR A 350 10.99 -6.47 2.24
C TYR A 350 10.47 -7.84 1.81
N PHE A 351 11.19 -8.53 0.91
CA PHE A 351 10.72 -9.75 0.27
C PHE A 351 11.21 -11.04 0.95
N VAL A 352 12.46 -11.05 1.43
CA VAL A 352 13.10 -12.22 2.02
C VAL A 352 13.82 -11.81 3.30
N ASP A 353 13.81 -12.68 4.31
CA ASP A 353 14.68 -12.54 5.46
C ASP A 353 15.25 -13.86 5.91
N ALA A 354 16.27 -13.78 6.75
CA ALA A 354 16.93 -14.93 7.31
C ALA A 354 16.24 -15.42 8.59
N HIS A 355 16.23 -16.73 8.77
CA HIS A 355 15.74 -17.39 9.96
C HIS A 355 16.82 -18.33 10.52
N LYS A 356 17.16 -18.15 11.81
CA LYS A 356 18.00 -19.06 12.59
C LYS A 356 17.14 -19.74 13.66
N SER A 357 17.06 -21.07 13.64
CA SER A 357 16.29 -21.84 14.63
C SER A 357 16.97 -21.96 15.99
N GLY A 358 18.29 -21.76 16.08
CA GLY A 358 19.06 -21.80 17.32
C GLY A 358 20.52 -21.42 17.14
N GLU A 359 21.30 -21.40 18.24
CA GLU A 359 22.76 -21.24 18.18
C GLU A 359 23.39 -22.45 17.49
N GLY A 360 23.97 -22.25 16.31
CA GLY A 360 24.67 -23.28 15.54
C GLY A 360 23.90 -23.88 14.35
N ASP A 361 22.61 -23.54 14.18
CA ASP A 361 21.82 -24.00 13.04
C ASP A 361 22.13 -23.19 11.76
N GLU A 362 22.01 -23.85 10.61
CA GLU A 362 22.14 -23.19 9.30
C GLU A 362 21.05 -22.13 9.11
N GLU A 363 21.47 -20.97 8.58
CA GLU A 363 20.60 -19.84 8.32
C GLU A 363 19.74 -20.10 7.08
N SER A 364 18.44 -20.32 7.29
CA SER A 364 17.49 -20.57 6.21
C SER A 364 16.81 -19.27 5.78
N GLN A 365 16.81 -18.98 4.48
CA GLN A 365 16.09 -17.82 3.92
C GLN A 365 14.58 -18.13 3.85
N LYS A 366 13.73 -17.28 4.41
CA LYS A 366 12.26 -17.39 4.34
C LYS A 366 11.64 -16.23 3.56
N LEU A 367 10.53 -16.48 2.86
CA LEU A 367 9.71 -15.41 2.31
C LEU A 367 9.04 -14.66 3.46
N THR A 368 9.00 -13.34 3.37
CA THR A 368 8.22 -12.54 4.30
C THR A 368 6.73 -12.76 4.04
N TRP A 369 5.90 -12.51 5.06
CA TRP A 369 4.44 -12.57 4.90
C TRP A 369 3.95 -11.59 3.82
N CYS A 370 4.61 -10.44 3.69
CA CYS A 370 4.28 -9.45 2.66
C CYS A 370 4.54 -10.00 1.25
N CYS A 371 5.70 -10.63 1.02
CA CYS A 371 6.03 -11.27 -0.26
C CYS A 371 5.04 -12.40 -0.59
N HIS A 372 4.73 -13.25 0.39
CA HIS A 372 3.73 -14.30 0.22
C HIS A 372 2.35 -13.73 -0.14
N SER A 373 1.95 -12.64 0.52
CA SER A 373 0.66 -11.99 0.25
C SER A 373 0.60 -11.40 -1.16
N ILE A 374 1.70 -10.80 -1.64
CA ILE A 374 1.83 -10.33 -3.03
C ILE A 374 1.55 -11.50 -3.99
N HIS A 375 2.24 -12.64 -3.82
CA HIS A 375 2.09 -13.81 -4.68
C HIS A 375 0.68 -14.41 -4.66
N LYS A 376 0.00 -14.31 -3.53
CA LYS A 376 -1.32 -14.92 -3.32
C LYS A 376 -2.47 -14.10 -3.89
N TYR A 377 -2.38 -12.77 -3.83
CA TYR A 377 -3.50 -11.86 -4.09
C TYR A 377 -3.27 -10.89 -5.25
N SER A 378 -2.08 -10.91 -5.85
CA SER A 378 -1.74 -10.10 -7.02
C SER A 378 -1.60 -10.98 -8.26
N THR A 379 -1.97 -10.45 -9.42
CA THR A 379 -1.66 -11.06 -10.72
C THR A 379 -0.19 -10.85 -11.06
N MET A 380 0.33 -9.65 -10.82
CA MET A 380 1.73 -9.27 -11.00
C MET A 380 2.09 -8.08 -10.09
N ALA A 381 3.38 -7.77 -9.99
CA ALA A 381 3.88 -6.61 -9.24
C ALA A 381 4.85 -5.78 -10.07
N ILE A 382 4.75 -4.45 -9.93
CA ILE A 382 5.61 -3.46 -10.58
C ILE A 382 6.01 -2.37 -9.57
N PRO A 383 7.16 -1.69 -9.73
CA PRO A 383 7.55 -0.63 -8.81
C PRO A 383 6.71 0.64 -8.95
N SER A 384 6.19 0.90 -10.15
CA SER A 384 5.33 2.05 -10.44
C SER A 384 4.64 1.86 -11.79
N VAL A 385 3.53 2.59 -12.03
CA VAL A 385 2.85 2.61 -13.34
C VAL A 385 3.76 3.09 -14.48
N GLU A 386 4.73 3.95 -14.17
CA GLU A 386 5.79 4.40 -15.10
C GLU A 386 6.57 3.24 -15.71
N SER A 387 6.65 2.10 -15.02
CA SER A 387 7.42 0.94 -15.50
C SER A 387 6.77 0.26 -16.70
N ILE A 388 5.48 0.50 -16.95
CA ILE A 388 4.73 -0.17 -18.01
C ILE A 388 4.04 0.80 -18.97
N ALA A 389 4.12 2.11 -18.73
CA ALA A 389 3.38 3.12 -19.49
C ALA A 389 3.80 3.19 -20.98
N ASP A 390 5.06 2.88 -21.29
CA ASP A 390 5.58 2.84 -22.68
C ASP A 390 5.30 1.52 -23.41
N LEU A 391 4.67 0.54 -22.75
CA LEU A 391 4.39 -0.78 -23.33
C LEU A 391 3.04 -0.79 -24.05
N PRO A 392 2.90 -1.56 -25.15
CA PRO A 392 1.62 -1.71 -25.80
C PRO A 392 0.64 -2.49 -24.91
N LEU A 393 -0.66 -2.24 -25.07
CA LEU A 393 -1.69 -2.86 -24.22
C LEU A 393 -1.75 -4.39 -24.35
N ASP A 394 -1.31 -4.94 -25.47
CA ASP A 394 -1.24 -6.40 -25.73
C ASP A 394 0.07 -7.05 -25.25
N TYR A 395 0.92 -6.29 -24.55
CA TYR A 395 2.14 -6.83 -23.93
C TYR A 395 1.80 -7.96 -22.95
N LYS A 396 2.56 -9.05 -23.05
CA LYS A 396 2.35 -10.27 -22.25
C LYS A 396 3.24 -10.28 -21.01
N PHE A 397 2.68 -9.87 -19.89
CA PHE A 397 3.36 -9.91 -18.60
C PHE A 397 3.33 -11.33 -18.01
N PRO A 398 4.45 -11.84 -17.46
CA PRO A 398 4.39 -13.03 -16.64
C PRO A 398 3.53 -12.77 -15.41
N ARG A 399 2.68 -13.72 -15.02
CA ARG A 399 1.86 -13.62 -13.79
C ARG A 399 2.40 -14.51 -12.67
N PHE A 400 2.06 -14.16 -11.43
CA PHE A 400 2.29 -15.05 -10.29
C PHE A 400 1.53 -16.37 -10.47
N CYS A 401 2.17 -17.47 -10.10
CA CYS A 401 1.59 -18.81 -10.21
C CYS A 401 2.25 -19.74 -9.19
N PRO A 402 1.48 -20.53 -8.40
CA PRO A 402 2.04 -21.46 -7.42
C PRO A 402 3.00 -22.50 -8.01
N ASN A 403 2.84 -22.82 -9.30
CA ASN A 403 3.66 -23.82 -10.00
C ASN A 403 4.91 -23.22 -10.67
N LYS A 404 5.15 -21.92 -10.53
CA LYS A 404 6.31 -21.23 -11.08
C LYS A 404 7.25 -20.76 -9.97
N PRO A 405 8.53 -20.49 -10.28
CA PRO A 405 9.45 -19.90 -9.32
C PRO A 405 8.87 -18.62 -8.71
N CYS A 406 9.14 -18.38 -7.42
CA CYS A 406 8.72 -17.18 -6.69
C CYS A 406 9.28 -15.87 -7.27
N THR A 407 10.20 -15.94 -8.25
CA THR A 407 10.74 -14.83 -9.03
C THR A 407 9.87 -14.48 -10.25
N THR A 408 8.89 -15.31 -10.64
CA THR A 408 7.97 -14.99 -11.73
C THR A 408 6.90 -14.00 -11.26
N GLY A 409 6.38 -13.14 -12.13
CA GLY A 409 5.28 -12.21 -11.80
C GLY A 409 5.74 -10.80 -11.43
N TYR A 410 7.04 -10.56 -11.36
CA TYR A 410 7.63 -9.24 -11.18
C TYR A 410 8.05 -8.64 -12.52
N TYR A 411 7.77 -7.36 -12.72
CA TYR A 411 8.20 -6.60 -13.89
C TYR A 411 8.81 -5.25 -13.47
N PRO A 412 9.89 -4.76 -14.11
CA PRO A 412 10.60 -5.34 -15.27
C PRO A 412 11.47 -6.56 -14.92
N ARG A 413 11.81 -6.74 -13.64
CA ARG A 413 12.53 -7.91 -13.13
C ARG A 413 12.23 -8.13 -11.64
N PRO A 414 12.62 -9.28 -11.07
CA PRO A 414 12.44 -9.57 -9.65
C PRO A 414 13.43 -8.78 -8.77
N PRO A 415 13.07 -8.48 -7.51
CA PRO A 415 13.98 -7.95 -6.48
C PRO A 415 15.23 -8.80 -6.26
N ASP A 416 16.35 -8.16 -5.92
CA ASP A 416 17.64 -8.82 -5.73
C ASP A 416 17.65 -9.87 -4.61
N SER A 417 16.93 -9.63 -3.51
CA SER A 417 16.83 -10.62 -2.42
C SER A 417 16.19 -11.94 -2.87
N LEU A 418 15.14 -11.87 -3.70
CA LEU A 418 14.46 -13.04 -4.25
C LEU A 418 15.34 -13.78 -5.25
N LEU A 419 16.10 -13.06 -6.08
CA LEU A 419 17.06 -13.67 -7.00
C LEU A 419 18.16 -14.42 -6.25
N LYS A 420 18.74 -13.81 -5.20
CA LYS A 420 19.77 -14.44 -4.35
C LYS A 420 19.24 -15.70 -3.67
N LYS A 421 18.04 -15.65 -3.10
CA LYS A 421 17.37 -16.82 -2.50
C LYS A 421 17.19 -17.97 -3.50
N PHE A 422 16.77 -17.66 -4.73
CA PHE A 422 16.56 -18.68 -5.76
C PHE A 422 17.88 -19.33 -6.21
N GLN A 423 18.95 -18.54 -6.35
CA GLN A 423 20.29 -19.04 -6.68
C GLN A 423 20.84 -19.97 -5.59
N SER A 424 20.65 -19.62 -4.31
CA SER A 424 21.08 -20.48 -3.19
C SER A 424 20.31 -21.80 -3.07
N GLN A 425 19.11 -21.90 -3.65
CA GLN A 425 18.34 -23.15 -3.70
C GLN A 425 18.68 -24.04 -4.91
N SER A 426 19.34 -23.47 -5.93
CA SER A 426 19.71 -24.16 -7.17
C SER A 426 21.16 -24.63 -7.19
N SER A 427 21.92 -24.29 -6.14
CA SER A 427 23.31 -24.68 -5.89
C SER A 427 23.32 -25.80 -4.86
#